data_AF-A0A496TSF1-F1
#
_entry.id   AF-A0A496TSF1-F1
#
_cell.length_a   1.000
_cell.length_b   1.000
_cell.length_c   1.000
_cell.angle_alpha   90.00
_cell.angle_beta   90.00
_cell.angle_gamma   90.00
#
_symmetry.space_group_name_H-M   'P 1'
#
loop_
_entity.id
_entity.type
_entity.pdbx_description
1 polymer ?
#
loop_
_entity_poly.entity_id
_entity_poly.type
_entity_poly.pdbx_seq_one_letter_code
_entity_poly.pdbx_strand_id
1 'polypeptide(L)'
;MFINNFFSREFVENLWKEGRYIDWWAAVHLIAGSTLGIIFRLIEVPIRLAITIVFSLLVFWEIFERLLGITEMWQNRVIDIIIGLSGFIIGYYSNRVMSKTASIFLLLILVFLLIILNVVGWRAYYK
;
A
#
# COMPACT_ATOMS: atom_id res chain seq x y z
N MET A 1 -26.55 3.01 27.86
CA MET A 1 -25.25 3.62 27.53
C MET A 1 -24.90 3.16 26.12
N PHE A 2 -25.31 3.92 25.12
CA PHE A 2 -25.02 3.60 23.72
C PHE A 2 -23.56 3.95 23.46
N ILE A 3 -22.72 2.94 23.27
CA ILE A 3 -21.43 3.13 22.64
C ILE A 3 -21.77 3.55 21.20
N ASN A 4 -21.70 4.85 20.93
CA ASN A 4 -21.72 5.35 19.56
C ASN A 4 -20.61 4.62 18.81
N ASN A 5 -20.99 3.82 17.81
CA ASN A 5 -20.06 3.25 16.85
C ASN A 5 -19.27 4.41 16.25
N PHE A 6 -18.00 4.53 16.65
CA PHE A 6 -17.15 5.66 16.29
C PHE A 6 -16.89 5.75 14.77
N PHE A 7 -17.27 4.71 14.01
CA PHE A 7 -17.28 4.68 12.56
C PHE A 7 -18.55 3.98 12.07
N SER A 8 -19.44 4.72 11.41
CA SER A 8 -20.58 4.08 10.71
C SER A 8 -20.05 3.26 9.53
N ARG A 9 -20.74 2.17 9.17
CA ARG A 9 -20.40 1.36 7.99
C ARG A 9 -20.29 2.22 6.73
N GLU A 10 -21.20 3.18 6.59
CA GLU A 10 -21.22 4.15 5.50
C GLU A 10 -19.96 5.04 5.47
N PHE A 11 -19.46 5.47 6.63
CA PHE A 11 -18.22 6.21 6.72
C PHE A 11 -17.04 5.39 6.17
N VAL A 12 -16.91 4.13 6.59
CA VAL A 12 -15.85 3.24 6.10
C VAL A 12 -15.97 3.03 4.59
N GLU A 13 -17.16 2.73 4.08
CA GLU A 13 -17.37 2.56 2.64
C GLU A 13 -17.02 3.81 1.83
N ASN A 14 -17.32 5.01 2.34
CA ASN A 14 -16.96 6.26 1.67
C ASN A 14 -15.46 6.54 1.66
N LEU A 15 -14.69 6.01 2.62
CA LEU A 15 -13.22 6.11 2.61
C LEU A 15 -12.61 5.28 1.46
N TRP A 16 -13.20 4.13 1.15
CA TRP A 16 -12.73 3.23 0.09
C TRP A 16 -13.36 3.51 -1.27
N LYS A 17 -14.23 4.53 -1.37
CA LYS A 17 -14.71 5.01 -2.66
C LYS A 17 -13.57 5.70 -3.39
N GLU A 18 -13.46 5.35 -4.66
CA GLU A 18 -12.47 5.91 -5.58
C GLU A 18 -12.48 7.45 -5.54
N GLY A 19 -11.31 8.02 -5.29
CA GLY A 19 -11.04 9.44 -5.41
C GLY A 19 -10.46 9.78 -6.77
N ARG A 20 -10.50 11.06 -7.17
CA ARG A 20 -9.82 11.50 -8.41
C ARG A 20 -8.29 11.39 -8.34
N TYR A 21 -7.73 11.48 -7.13
CA TYR A 21 -6.29 11.60 -6.95
C TYR A 21 -5.74 10.81 -5.76
N ILE A 22 -6.45 10.77 -4.63
CA ILE A 22 -6.02 10.04 -3.43
C ILE A 22 -7.27 9.45 -2.79
N ASP A 23 -7.18 8.17 -2.45
CA ASP A 23 -8.13 7.45 -1.62
C ASP A 23 -7.37 6.56 -0.61
N TRP A 24 -8.07 5.63 0.04
CA TRP A 24 -7.42 4.73 0.98
C TRP A 24 -6.62 3.60 0.32
N TRP A 25 -6.79 3.35 -0.98
CA TRP A 25 -5.92 2.44 -1.73
C TRP A 25 -4.53 3.02 -1.87
N ALA A 26 -4.38 4.34 -2.03
CA ALA A 26 -3.07 4.99 -1.99
C ALA A 26 -2.27 4.68 -0.70
N ALA A 27 -2.95 4.58 0.45
CA ALA A 27 -2.30 4.16 1.70
C ALA A 27 -1.83 2.70 1.66
N VAL A 28 -2.61 1.81 1.03
CA VAL A 28 -2.22 0.42 0.76
C VAL A 28 -0.97 0.37 -0.12
N HIS A 29 -0.91 1.14 -1.20
CA HIS A 29 0.25 1.22 -2.09
C HIS A 29 1.49 1.74 -1.36
N LEU A 30 1.36 2.79 -0.56
CA LEU A 30 2.46 3.34 0.23
C LEU A 30 3.04 2.30 1.20
N ILE A 31 2.18 1.58 1.91
CA ILE A 31 2.58 0.57 2.89
C ILE A 31 3.17 -0.66 2.19
N ALA A 32 2.58 -1.10 1.08
CA ALA A 32 3.10 -2.21 0.27
C ALA A 32 4.48 -1.89 -0.30
N GLY A 33 4.66 -0.69 -0.87
CA GLY A 33 5.94 -0.19 -1.32
C GLY A 33 6.98 -0.19 -0.20
N SER A 34 6.64 0.39 0.95
CA SER A 34 7.52 0.45 2.14
C SER A 34 7.94 -0.95 2.61
N THR A 35 6.99 -1.88 2.63
CA THR A 35 7.21 -3.30 2.98
C THR A 35 8.23 -3.93 2.03
N LEU A 36 8.03 -3.81 0.71
CA LEU A 36 8.96 -4.31 -0.31
C LEU A 36 10.34 -3.65 -0.20
N GLY A 37 10.38 -2.35 0.07
CA GLY A 37 11.62 -1.60 0.28
C GLY A 37 12.45 -2.16 1.43
N ILE A 38 11.82 -2.38 2.59
CA ILE A 38 12.49 -2.97 3.76
C ILE A 38 12.96 -4.39 3.43
N ILE A 39 12.11 -5.23 2.82
CA ILE A 39 12.47 -6.59 2.44
C ILE A 39 13.70 -6.58 1.54
N PHE A 40 13.67 -5.86 0.42
CA PHE A 40 14.79 -5.80 -0.53
C PHE A 40 16.06 -5.27 0.11
N ARG A 41 15.95 -4.30 1.04
CA ARG A 41 17.10 -3.83 1.78
C ARG A 41 17.69 -4.88 2.70
N LEU A 42 16.85 -5.66 3.40
CA LEU A 42 17.27 -6.72 4.33
C LEU A 42 17.96 -7.90 3.63
N ILE A 43 17.53 -8.21 2.40
CA ILE A 43 18.16 -9.24 1.55
C ILE A 43 19.21 -8.67 0.58
N GLU A 44 19.61 -7.41 0.78
CA GLU A 44 20.71 -6.75 0.08
C GLU A 44 20.55 -6.70 -1.45
N VAL A 45 19.32 -6.66 -1.96
CA VAL A 45 19.07 -6.51 -3.40
C VAL A 45 19.50 -5.11 -3.85
N PRO A 46 20.30 -4.97 -4.92
CA PRO A 46 20.72 -3.68 -5.42
C PRO A 46 19.54 -2.78 -5.78
N ILE A 47 19.58 -1.51 -5.37
CA ILE A 47 18.50 -0.53 -5.56
C ILE A 47 17.97 -0.46 -7.00
N ARG A 48 18.86 -0.56 -7.99
CA ARG A 48 18.48 -0.52 -9.41
C ARG A 48 17.62 -1.72 -9.82
N LEU A 49 17.93 -2.91 -9.30
CA LEU A 49 17.12 -4.10 -9.55
C LEU A 49 15.83 -4.04 -8.74
N ALA A 50 15.92 -3.66 -7.46
CA ALA A 50 14.77 -3.55 -6.57
C ALA A 50 13.71 -2.57 -7.11
N ILE A 51 14.11 -1.37 -7.57
CA ILE A 51 13.16 -0.39 -8.11
C ILE A 51 12.49 -0.89 -9.40
N THR A 52 13.21 -1.60 -10.27
CA THR A 52 12.63 -2.21 -11.48
C THR A 52 11.60 -3.27 -11.12
N ILE A 53 11.91 -4.13 -10.14
CA ILE A 53 10.97 -5.16 -9.68
C ILE A 53 9.73 -4.52 -9.06
N VAL A 54 9.90 -3.57 -8.15
CA VAL A 54 8.76 -2.90 -7.48
C VAL A 54 7.91 -2.13 -8.47
N PHE A 55 8.51 -1.36 -9.38
CA PHE A 55 7.76 -0.67 -10.42
C PHE A 55 6.94 -1.65 -11.27
N SER A 56 7.55 -2.77 -11.67
CA SER A 56 6.85 -3.80 -12.43
C SER A 56 5.69 -4.39 -11.64
N LEU A 57 5.88 -4.70 -10.36
CA LEU A 57 4.82 -5.22 -9.49
C LEU A 57 3.65 -4.23 -9.33
N LEU A 58 3.94 -2.94 -9.14
CA LEU A 58 2.91 -1.90 -9.05
C LEU A 58 2.11 -1.80 -10.35
N VAL A 59 2.80 -1.75 -11.51
CA VAL A 59 2.12 -1.76 -12.82
C VAL A 59 1.29 -3.02 -13.02
N PHE A 60 1.80 -4.19 -12.66
CA PHE A 60 1.06 -5.44 -12.76
C PHE A 60 -0.16 -5.47 -11.84
N TRP A 61 -0.09 -4.88 -10.66
CA TRP A 61 -1.23 -4.77 -9.75
C TRP A 61 -2.36 -3.93 -10.37
N GLU A 62 -2.05 -2.74 -10.89
CA GLU A 62 -3.04 -1.88 -11.58
C GLU A 62 -3.70 -2.57 -12.80
N ILE A 63 -2.92 -3.37 -13.52
CA ILE A 63 -3.41 -4.18 -14.63
C ILE A 63 -4.32 -5.29 -14.09
N PHE A 64 -3.92 -5.97 -13.02
CA PHE A 64 -4.69 -7.03 -12.38
C PHE A 64 -6.05 -6.51 -11.90
N GLU A 65 -6.11 -5.35 -11.25
CA GLU A 65 -7.36 -4.73 -10.82
C GLU A 65 -8.27 -4.41 -12.00
N ARG A 66 -7.71 -3.91 -13.11
CA ARG A 66 -8.45 -3.71 -14.35
C ARG A 66 -9.07 -5.01 -14.87
N LEU A 67 -8.32 -6.11 -14.83
CA LEU A 67 -8.79 -7.43 -15.26
C LEU A 67 -9.92 -7.96 -14.37
N LEU A 68 -9.95 -7.55 -13.10
CA LEU A 68 -11.04 -7.85 -12.17
C LEU A 68 -12.26 -6.93 -12.32
N GLY A 69 -12.24 -6.01 -13.28
CA GLY A 69 -13.33 -5.06 -13.53
C GLY A 69 -13.38 -3.91 -12.52
N ILE A 70 -12.33 -3.70 -11.73
CA ILE A 70 -12.18 -2.52 -10.87
C ILE A 70 -11.91 -1.34 -11.80
N THR A 71 -12.96 -0.56 -12.08
CA THR A 71 -12.87 0.62 -12.94
C THR A 71 -12.45 1.80 -12.10
N GLU A 72 -11.23 2.29 -12.35
CA GLU A 72 -10.73 3.51 -11.74
C GLU A 72 -10.25 4.49 -12.81
N MET A 73 -10.32 5.78 -12.51
CA MET A 73 -9.73 6.86 -13.27
C MET A 73 -8.23 6.61 -13.43
N TRP A 74 -7.75 6.73 -14.67
CA TRP A 74 -6.35 6.47 -14.99
C TRP A 74 -5.37 7.35 -14.17
N GLN A 75 -5.81 8.53 -13.73
CA GLN A 75 -5.01 9.41 -12.86
C GLN A 75 -4.75 8.80 -11.49
N ASN A 76 -5.74 8.10 -10.90
CA ASN A 76 -5.61 7.46 -9.59
C ASN A 76 -4.50 6.41 -9.64
N ARG A 77 -4.62 5.51 -10.60
CA ARG A 77 -3.65 4.44 -10.88
C ARG A 77 -2.21 4.92 -11.03
N VAL A 78 -2.02 6.03 -11.76
CA VAL A 78 -0.69 6.62 -11.91
C VAL A 78 -0.18 7.14 -10.57
N ILE A 79 -1.05 7.76 -9.78
CA ILE A 79 -0.72 8.23 -8.43
C ILE A 79 -0.41 7.05 -7.50
N ASP A 80 -1.15 5.95 -7.57
CA ASP A 80 -0.90 4.74 -6.79
C ASP A 80 0.46 4.12 -7.07
N ILE A 81 0.88 4.09 -8.33
CA ILE A 81 2.24 3.68 -8.70
C ILE A 81 3.28 4.65 -8.10
N ILE A 82 3.06 5.96 -8.20
CA ILE A 82 4.01 6.97 -7.67
C ILE A 82 4.10 6.88 -6.13
N ILE A 83 2.98 6.72 -5.45
CA ILE A 83 2.89 6.59 -4.00
C ILE A 83 3.53 5.28 -3.56
N GLY A 84 3.29 4.17 -4.26
CA GLY A 84 3.94 2.89 -4.02
C GLY A 84 5.46 2.97 -4.18
N LEU A 85 5.95 3.62 -5.23
CA LEU A 85 7.39 3.86 -5.42
C LEU A 85 7.98 4.74 -4.31
N SER A 86 7.25 5.77 -3.89
CA SER A 86 7.66 6.65 -2.79
C SER A 86 7.79 5.87 -1.48
N GLY A 87 6.81 5.01 -1.19
CA GLY A 87 6.85 4.07 -0.07
C GLY A 87 8.07 3.16 -0.15
N PHE A 88 8.35 2.58 -1.32
CA PHE A 88 9.53 1.76 -1.54
C PHE A 88 10.83 2.49 -1.21
N ILE A 89 11.01 3.73 -1.67
CA ILE A 89 12.21 4.53 -1.38
C ILE A 89 12.35 4.74 0.14
N ILE A 90 11.26 5.07 0.83
CA ILE A 90 11.23 5.24 2.29
C ILE A 90 11.65 3.94 2.99
N GLY A 91 11.02 2.83 2.63
CA GLY A 91 11.31 1.52 3.21
C GLY A 91 12.74 1.06 2.97
N TYR A 92 13.23 1.21 1.74
CA TYR A 92 14.57 0.76 1.33
C TYR A 92 15.68 1.53 2.06
N TYR A 93 15.49 2.82 2.31
CA TYR A 93 16.47 3.65 3.01
C TYR A 93 16.25 3.77 4.53
N SER A 94 15.21 3.13 5.09
CA SER A 94 14.91 3.15 6.53
C SER A 94 16.09 2.71 7.40
N ASN A 95 16.92 1.78 6.91
CA ASN A 95 18.10 1.28 7.63
C ASN A 95 19.21 2.33 7.83
N ARG A 96 19.13 3.50 7.18
CA ARG A 96 20.04 4.63 7.42
C ARG A 96 19.75 5.35 8.73
N VAL A 97 18.53 5.20 9.23
CA VAL A 97 18.04 5.85 10.45
C VAL A 97 17.64 4.84 11.53
N MET A 98 17.41 3.58 11.16
CA MET A 98 16.98 2.50 12.05
C MET A 98 17.95 1.33 12.03
N SER A 99 18.10 0.65 13.17
CA SER A 99 18.84 -0.61 13.25
C SER A 99 18.11 -1.74 12.51
N LYS A 100 18.83 -2.83 12.17
CA LYS A 100 18.23 -4.01 11.51
C LYS A 100 17.05 -4.57 12.29
N THR A 101 17.16 -4.68 13.62
CA THR A 101 16.09 -5.14 14.50
C THR A 101 14.86 -4.23 14.44
N ALA A 102 15.07 -2.91 14.45
CA ALA A 102 13.97 -1.95 14.34
C ALA A 102 13.30 -2.01 12.95
N SER A 103 14.07 -2.18 11.87
CA SER A 103 13.52 -2.39 10.52
C SER A 103 12.68 -3.67 10.42
N ILE A 104 13.09 -4.76 11.06
CA ILE A 104 12.30 -6.00 11.12
C ILE A 104 11.00 -5.78 11.88
N PHE A 105 11.05 -5.08 13.02
CA PHE A 105 9.84 -4.79 13.79
C PHE A 105 8.86 -3.90 13.00
N LEU A 106 9.37 -2.86 12.32
CA LEU A 106 8.58 -2.03 11.41
C LEU A 106 7.98 -2.85 10.28
N LEU A 107 8.75 -3.76 9.66
CA LEU A 107 8.25 -4.66 8.62
C LEU A 107 7.05 -5.47 9.12
N LEU A 108 7.12 -6.04 10.32
CA LEU A 108 6.02 -6.81 10.90
C LEU A 108 4.76 -5.94 11.11
N ILE A 109 4.92 -4.70 11.58
CA ILE A 109 3.82 -3.75 11.73
C ILE A 109 3.20 -3.43 10.36
N LEU A 110 4.03 -3.11 9.36
CA LEU A 110 3.55 -2.76 8.03
C LEU A 110 2.82 -3.92 7.35
N VAL A 111 3.32 -5.15 7.47
CA VAL A 111 2.65 -6.35 6.97
C VAL A 111 1.30 -6.55 7.67
N PHE A 112 1.25 -6.39 8.99
CA PHE A 112 0.00 -6.50 9.74
C PHE A 112 -1.03 -5.44 9.30
N LEU A 113 -0.62 -4.18 9.16
CA LEU A 113 -1.47 -3.11 8.66
C LEU A 113 -1.92 -3.35 7.22
N LEU A 114 -1.03 -3.85 6.36
CA LEU A 114 -1.34 -4.17 4.97
C LEU A 114 -2.44 -5.22 4.86
N ILE A 115 -2.37 -6.27 5.67
CA ILE A 115 -3.40 -7.32 5.73
C ILE A 115 -4.73 -6.73 6.18
N ILE A 116 -4.74 -5.93 7.26
CA ILE A 116 -5.97 -5.29 7.77
C ILE A 116 -6.60 -4.40 6.69
N LEU A 117 -5.81 -3.52 6.08
CA LEU A 117 -6.31 -2.58 5.08
C LEU A 117 -6.84 -3.30 3.84
N ASN A 118 -6.15 -4.33 3.34
CA ASN A 118 -6.65 -5.12 2.23
C ASN A 118 -7.98 -5.82 2.56
N VAL A 119 -8.09 -6.44 3.75
CA VAL A 119 -9.32 -7.11 4.17
C VAL A 119 -10.48 -6.12 4.31
N VAL A 120 -10.24 -4.94 4.89
CA VAL A 120 -11.26 -3.90 5.06
C VAL A 120 -11.65 -3.31 3.72
N GLY A 121 -10.68 -2.94 2.88
CA GLY A 121 -10.91 -2.35 1.56
C GLY A 121 -11.66 -3.29 0.63
N TRP A 122 -11.25 -4.56 0.58
CA TRP A 122 -11.94 -5.56 -0.26
C TRP A 122 -13.40 -5.76 0.16
N ARG A 123 -13.66 -5.81 1.47
CA ARG A 123 -15.04 -5.91 2.01
C ARG A 123 -15.88 -4.67 1.75
N ALA A 124 -15.25 -3.50 1.70
CA ALA A 124 -15.94 -2.24 1.40
C ALA A 124 -16.27 -2.12 -0.10
N TYR A 125 -15.39 -2.63 -0.97
CA TYR A 125 -15.51 -2.53 -2.42
C TYR A 125 -16.44 -3.60 -3.05
N TYR A 126 -16.27 -4.88 -2.70
CA TYR A 126 -16.99 -6.01 -3.32
C TYR A 126 -18.33 -6.36 -2.65
N LYS A 127 -19.28 -5.43 -2.65
CA LYS A 127 -20.67 -5.76 -2.29
C LYS A 127 -21.34 -6.64 -3.33
#